data_AF-A0A523RK11-F1
#
_entry.id   AF-A0A523RK11-F1
#
_cell.length_a   1.000
_cell.length_b   1.000
_cell.length_c   1.000
_cell.angle_alpha   90.00
_cell.angle_beta   90.00
_cell.angle_gamma   90.00
#
_symmetry.space_group_name_H-M   'P 1'
#
loop_
_entity.id
_entity.type
_entity.pdbx_description
1 polymer ?
#
loop_
_entity_poly.entity_id
_entity_poly.type
_entity_poly.pdbx_seq_one_letter_code
_entity_poly.pdbx_strand_id
1 'polypeptide(L)' 'VKFIYKVRLKKEESQGVRKVRRETPAPMVSSQTKKSPFVRRKGLGEEEGKKKKKIGRNDPCPCGSGLKYKYCCGKNI' A
#
# COMPACT_ATOMS: atom_id res chain seq x y z
N VAL A 1 50.62 18.07 -30.58
CA VAL A 1 49.40 17.28 -30.85
C VAL A 1 48.23 17.98 -30.16
N LYS A 2 47.23 18.46 -30.92
CA LYS A 2 46.16 19.33 -30.40
C LYS A 2 44.95 18.45 -30.08
N PHE A 3 44.60 18.32 -28.80
CA PHE A 3 43.46 17.49 -28.37
C PHE A 3 42.15 18.04 -28.97
N ILE A 4 41.43 17.21 -29.71
CA ILE A 4 40.34 17.62 -30.63
C ILE A 4 38.95 17.66 -29.99
N TYR A 5 38.82 17.40 -28.68
CA TYR A 5 37.50 17.24 -28.07
C TYR A 5 37.39 18.01 -26.77
N LYS A 6 36.52 19.04 -26.75
CA LYS A 6 36.15 19.79 -25.57
C LYS A 6 34.78 19.31 -25.10
N VAL A 7 34.76 18.33 -24.19
CA VAL A 7 33.52 17.82 -23.60
C VAL A 7 33.02 18.82 -22.54
N ARG A 8 31.74 19.21 -22.61
CA ARG A 8 31.11 20.12 -21.65
C ARG A 8 29.96 19.39 -20.97
N LEU A 9 30.21 18.90 -19.74
CA LEU A 9 29.21 18.23 -18.92
C LEU A 9 28.18 19.27 -18.44
N LYS A 10 26.91 19.12 -18.82
CA LYS A 10 25.81 19.86 -18.20
C LYS A 10 25.39 19.09 -16.95
N LYS A 11 25.58 19.72 -15.78
CA LYS A 11 25.05 19.24 -14.50
C LYS A 11 23.53 19.22 -14.61
N GLU A 12 22.93 18.04 -14.53
CA GLU A 12 21.49 17.93 -14.34
C GLU A 12 21.16 18.59 -13.01
N GLU A 13 20.53 19.76 -13.09
CA GLU A 13 20.01 20.48 -11.95
C GLU A 13 18.88 19.63 -11.38
N SER A 14 19.23 18.89 -10.32
CA SER A 14 18.32 18.05 -9.55
C SER A 14 17.05 18.82 -9.29
N GLN A 15 16.01 18.42 -10.02
CA GLN A 15 14.69 18.99 -10.00
C GLN A 15 14.27 19.24 -8.55
N GLY A 16 13.99 20.51 -8.23
CA GLY A 16 13.68 20.96 -6.88
C GLY A 16 12.65 20.04 -6.23
N VAL A 17 13.01 19.54 -5.05
CA VAL A 17 12.09 18.84 -4.15
C VAL A 17 10.95 19.81 -3.83
N ARG A 18 9.82 19.64 -4.52
CA ARG A 18 8.59 20.39 -4.24
C ARG A 18 8.18 20.04 -2.82
N LYS A 19 8.36 20.97 -1.87
CA LYS A 19 7.84 20.84 -0.51
C LYS A 19 6.32 20.85 -0.59
N VAL A 20 5.70 19.67 -0.64
CA VAL A 20 4.24 19.55 -0.49
C VAL A 20 3.92 19.92 0.96
N ARG A 21 3.30 21.10 1.14
CA ARG A 21 2.73 21.52 2.42
C ARG A 21 1.66 20.50 2.79
N ARG A 22 1.86 19.77 3.90
CA ARG A 22 0.83 18.92 4.50
C ARG A 22 -0.28 19.84 5.02
N GLU A 23 -1.31 20.00 4.23
CA GLU A 23 -2.60 20.46 4.75
C GLU A 23 -3.25 19.22 5.38
N THR A 24 -3.22 19.14 6.70
CA THR A 24 -4.02 18.16 7.44
C THR A 24 -5.49 18.53 7.21
N PRO A 25 -6.29 17.72 6.48
CA PRO A 25 -7.71 18.01 6.36
C PRO A 25 -8.34 17.93 7.75
N ALA A 26 -9.14 18.93 8.10
CA ALA A 26 -9.84 19.01 9.38
C ALA A 26 -10.65 17.72 9.63
N PRO A 27 -10.72 17.22 10.87
CA PRO A 27 -11.56 16.07 11.18
C PRO A 27 -13.03 16.46 10.95
N MET A 28 -13.66 15.86 9.95
CA MET A 28 -15.10 15.94 9.74
C MET A 28 -15.81 15.20 10.87
N VAL A 29 -16.11 15.90 11.97
CA VAL A 29 -17.06 15.40 12.98
C VAL A 29 -18.45 15.53 12.39
N SER A 30 -18.93 14.46 11.75
CA SER A 30 -20.35 14.32 11.41
C SER A 30 -21.07 13.67 12.59
N SER A 31 -21.59 14.52 13.46
CA SER A 31 -22.59 14.19 14.47
C SER A 31 -23.90 13.82 13.77
N GLN A 32 -24.08 12.57 13.34
CA GLN A 32 -25.36 12.07 12.82
C GLN A 32 -25.46 10.54 12.97
N THR A 33 -25.54 10.06 14.21
CA THR A 33 -25.97 8.68 14.50
C THR A 33 -27.48 8.55 14.31
N LYS A 34 -27.93 8.41 13.06
CA LYS A 34 -29.28 7.90 12.79
C LYS A 34 -29.22 6.37 12.74
N LYS A 35 -29.88 5.78 13.72
CA LYS A 35 -30.07 4.34 13.97
C LYS A 35 -30.49 3.62 12.68
N SER A 36 -29.78 2.55 12.32
CA SER A 36 -30.36 1.47 11.52
C SER A 36 -30.26 0.16 12.33
N PRO A 37 -31.38 -0.52 12.61
CA PRO A 37 -31.32 -1.86 13.18
C PRO A 37 -31.09 -2.84 12.03
N PHE A 38 -29.85 -2.95 11.56
CA PHE A 38 -29.46 -4.10 10.76
C PHE A 38 -29.35 -5.29 11.72
N VAL A 39 -30.41 -6.10 11.78
CA VAL A 39 -30.41 -7.38 12.49
C VAL A 39 -29.29 -8.24 11.90
N ARG A 40 -28.13 -8.24 12.56
CA ARG A 40 -27.05 -9.17 12.24
C ARG A 40 -27.53 -10.54 12.67
N ARG A 41 -27.98 -11.35 11.70
CA ARG A 41 -28.19 -12.78 11.92
C ARG A 41 -26.88 -13.37 12.44
N LYS A 42 -26.92 -13.84 13.68
CA LYS A 42 -25.84 -14.47 14.40
C LYS A 42 -25.61 -15.85 13.78
N GLY A 43 -24.74 -15.92 12.77
CA GLY A 43 -24.17 -17.17 12.29
C GLY A 43 -22.95 -17.52 13.13
N LEU A 44 -23.17 -18.20 14.25
CA LEU A 44 -22.15 -18.93 14.99
C LEU A 44 -21.71 -20.11 14.12
N GLY A 45 -20.58 -19.93 13.45
CA GLY A 45 -19.77 -21.01 12.88
C GLY A 45 -18.38 -20.90 13.47
N GLU A 46 -18.29 -21.08 14.79
CA GLU A 46 -17.03 -21.29 15.47
C GLU A 46 -16.62 -22.74 15.26
N GLU A 47 -16.12 -23.01 14.05
CA GLU A 47 -15.41 -24.25 13.77
C GLU A 47 -13.93 -23.97 14.03
N GLU A 48 -13.42 -24.55 15.12
CA GLU A 48 -12.01 -24.70 15.47
C GLU A 48 -11.27 -25.61 14.46
N GLY A 49 -11.45 -25.39 13.17
CA GLY A 49 -10.68 -26.06 12.12
C GLY A 49 -9.49 -25.19 11.77
N LYS A 50 -8.31 -25.45 12.37
CA LYS A 50 -6.98 -24.88 12.03
C LYS A 50 -7.09 -23.72 11.05
N LYS A 51 -7.51 -22.54 11.53
CA LYS A 51 -7.79 -21.39 10.66
C LYS A 51 -6.50 -21.10 9.91
N LYS A 52 -6.41 -21.57 8.65
CA LYS A 52 -5.32 -21.21 7.74
C LYS A 52 -5.27 -19.69 7.83
N LYS A 53 -4.21 -19.15 8.43
CA LYS A 53 -4.07 -17.71 8.62
C LYS A 53 -4.36 -17.09 7.27
N LYS A 54 -5.44 -16.30 7.17
CA LYS A 54 -5.81 -15.64 5.93
C LYS A 54 -4.68 -14.66 5.62
N ILE A 55 -3.76 -15.04 4.76
CA ILE A 55 -2.64 -14.21 4.33
C ILE A 55 -3.23 -13.02 3.57
N GLY A 56 -2.90 -11.80 3.98
CA GLY A 56 -3.36 -10.61 3.29
C GLY A 56 -2.63 -10.46 1.95
N ARG A 57 -3.28 -9.87 0.94
CA ARG A 57 -2.68 -9.69 -0.39
C ARG A 57 -1.35 -8.93 -0.38
N ASN A 58 -1.14 -8.05 0.59
CA ASN A 58 0.08 -7.23 0.71
C ASN A 58 1.16 -7.85 1.62
N ASP A 59 0.85 -8.91 2.36
CA ASP A 59 1.80 -9.58 3.25
C ASP A 59 2.94 -10.26 2.47
N PRO A 60 4.11 -10.49 3.09
CA PRO A 60 5.18 -11.27 2.47
C PRO A 60 4.69 -12.68 2.10
N CYS A 61 5.10 -13.18 0.93
CA CYS A 61 4.72 -14.49 0.46
C CYS A 61 5.30 -15.59 1.38
N PRO A 62 4.48 -16.52 1.88
CA PRO A 62 4.96 -17.63 2.72
C PRO A 62 5.84 -18.62 1.94
N CYS A 63 5.94 -18.48 0.62
CA CYS A 63 6.82 -19.24 -0.25
C CYS A 63 8.31 -18.84 -0.16
N GLY A 64 8.65 -17.80 0.61
CA GLY A 64 10.03 -17.37 0.81
C GLY A 64 10.63 -16.55 -0.34
N SER A 65 9.83 -16.14 -1.33
CA SER A 65 10.30 -15.35 -2.48
C SER A 65 10.66 -13.91 -2.15
N GLY A 66 10.33 -13.42 -0.95
CA GLY A 66 10.49 -12.01 -0.56
C GLY A 66 9.48 -11.06 -1.23
N LEU A 67 8.63 -11.55 -2.13
CA LEU A 67 7.60 -10.77 -2.82
C LEU A 67 6.32 -10.69 -1.97
N LYS A 68 5.50 -9.65 -2.17
CA LYS A 68 4.15 -9.59 -1.58
C LYS A 68 3.27 -10.70 -2.16
N TYR A 69 2.35 -11.24 -1.37
CA TYR A 69 1.48 -12.36 -1.75
C TYR A 69 0.77 -12.12 -3.10
N LYS A 70 0.20 -10.92 -3.31
CA LYS A 70 -0.46 -10.51 -4.58
C LYS A 70 0.42 -10.53 -5.83
N TYR A 71 1.74 -10.53 -5.67
CA TYR A 71 2.69 -10.56 -6.78
C TYR A 71 3.35 -11.93 -6.96
N CYS A 72 3.02 -12.90 -6.10
CA CYS A 72 3.60 -14.25 -6.12
C CYS A 72 2.48 -15.30 -6.12
N CYS A 73 2.33 -16.12 -5.07
CA CYS A 73 1.30 -17.16 -4.98
C CYS A 73 -0.13 -16.64 -5.14
N GLY A 74 -0.39 -15.37 -4.79
CA GLY A 74 -1.69 -14.71 -4.92
C GLY A 74 -1.86 -13.88 -6.19
N LYS A 75 -1.02 -14.06 -7.21
CA LYS A 75 -1.09 -13.28 -8.46
C LYS A 75 -2.33 -13.61 -9.31
N ASN A 76 -2.82 -14.84 -9.22
CA ASN A 76 -3.99 -15.35 -9.94
C ASN A 76 -5.16 -15.73 -9.01
N ILE A 77 -5.14 -15.19 -7.79
CA ILE A 77 -6.18 -15.29 -6.75
C ILE A 77 -6.69 -13.88 -6.45
#